data_AF-A0A5B2VBM1-F1
#
_entry.id   AF-A0A5B2VBM1-F1
#
_cell.length_a   1.000
_cell.length_b   1.000
_cell.length_c   1.000
_cell.angle_alpha   90.00
_cell.angle_beta   90.00
_cell.angle_gamma   90.00
#
_symmetry.space_group_name_H-M   'P 1'
#
loop_
_entity.id
_entity.type
_entity.pdbx_description
1 polymer ?
#
loop_
_entity_poly.entity_id
_entity_poly.type
_entity_poly.pdbx_seq_one_letter_code
_entity_poly.pdbx_strand_id
1 'polypeptide(L)'
;MPLKSGRLTPQEQTFAAVVASTGDTNYAAAKAGYAHPAQNAHKLMQRTAVVDAIVEEQRIRLQNEALPAAVSCLISLVTDQRAPAGARVHAAKVILDRTLGAQATDSPKEPWEMSGEELARAINELEKLKHEAAVRSKPVLDLPKVDTQPGIFD
;
A
#
# COMPACT_ATOMS: atom_id res chain seq x y z
N MET A 1 -25.49 12.26 17.66
CA MET A 1 -26.30 11.33 16.82
C MET A 1 -25.58 11.15 15.49
N PRO A 2 -25.64 9.96 14.87
CA PRO A 2 -25.09 9.72 13.53
C PRO A 2 -25.59 10.74 12.52
N LEU A 3 -24.73 11.16 11.59
CA LEU A 3 -25.16 11.92 10.43
C LEU A 3 -25.99 11.00 9.52
N LYS A 4 -27.09 11.51 8.98
CA LYS A 4 -27.98 10.78 8.05
C LYS A 4 -27.27 10.26 6.79
N SER A 5 -26.08 10.80 6.49
CA SER A 5 -25.25 10.40 5.35
C SER A 5 -24.33 9.20 5.62
N GLY A 6 -24.37 8.59 6.82
CA GLY A 6 -23.46 7.50 7.19
C GLY A 6 -22.01 7.94 7.45
N ARG A 7 -21.72 9.25 7.37
CA ARG A 7 -20.39 9.82 7.61
C ARG A 7 -20.12 9.94 9.11
N LEU A 8 -18.83 9.85 9.46
CA LEU A 8 -18.35 10.02 10.82
C LEU A 8 -18.59 11.44 11.32
N THR A 9 -19.16 11.54 12.52
CA THR A 9 -19.22 12.80 13.26
C THR A 9 -17.83 13.19 13.80
N PRO A 10 -17.58 14.47 14.12
CA PRO A 10 -16.31 14.89 14.74
C PRO A 10 -16.00 14.16 16.06
N GLN A 11 -17.03 13.82 16.84
CA GLN A 11 -16.88 13.02 18.06
C GLN A 11 -16.45 11.58 17.75
N GLU A 12 -17.03 10.96 16.71
CA GLU A 12 -16.65 9.62 16.27
C GLU A 12 -15.23 9.58 15.69
N GLN A 13 -14.79 10.65 15.01
CA GLN A 13 -13.39 10.78 14.56
C GLN A 13 -12.43 10.88 15.75
N THR A 14 -12.76 11.71 16.75
CA THR A 14 -11.96 11.84 17.98
C THR A 14 -11.90 10.51 18.73
N PHE A 15 -13.04 9.81 18.82
CA PHE A 15 -13.09 8.47 19.39
C PHE A 15 -12.17 7.51 18.64
N ALA A 16 -12.27 7.45 17.31
CA ALA A 16 -11.46 6.55 16.49
C ALA A 16 -9.95 6.81 16.65
N ALA A 17 -9.52 8.06 16.59
CA ALA A 17 -8.12 8.45 16.78
C ALA A 17 -7.59 8.06 18.17
N VAL A 18 -8.40 8.26 19.23
CA VAL A 18 -7.98 7.90 20.59
C VAL A 18 -7.92 6.38 20.76
N VAL A 19 -8.89 5.62 20.24
CA VAL A 19 -8.84 4.15 20.27
C VAL A 19 -7.64 3.62 19.51
N ALA A 20 -7.34 4.18 18.33
CA ALA A 20 -6.14 3.83 17.56
C ALA A 20 -4.84 4.10 18.33
N SER A 21 -4.86 5.02 19.30
CA SER A 21 -3.72 5.35 20.16
C SER A 21 -3.55 4.49 21.40
N THR A 22 -4.66 4.19 22.10
CA THR A 22 -4.61 3.57 23.44
C THR A 22 -5.17 2.15 23.48
N GLY A 23 -5.98 1.75 22.51
CA GLY A 23 -6.79 0.53 22.57
C GLY A 23 -7.94 0.57 23.59
N ASP A 24 -8.05 1.63 24.40
CA ASP A 24 -9.08 1.76 25.43
C ASP A 24 -10.29 2.54 24.90
N THR A 25 -11.38 1.81 24.66
CA THR A 25 -12.63 2.35 24.11
C THR A 25 -13.42 3.17 25.14
N ASN A 26 -13.33 2.86 26.43
CA ASN A 26 -14.03 3.63 27.47
C ASN A 26 -13.36 4.99 27.66
N TYR A 27 -12.02 4.98 27.71
CA TYR A 27 -11.23 6.20 27.75
C TYR A 27 -11.45 7.06 26.50
N ALA A 28 -11.47 6.43 25.31
CA ALA A 28 -11.74 7.15 24.07
C ALA A 28 -13.13 7.79 24.04
N ALA A 29 -14.16 7.10 24.54
CA ALA A 29 -15.51 7.65 24.63
C ALA A 29 -15.58 8.84 25.61
N ALA A 30 -14.88 8.75 26.75
CA ALA A 30 -14.79 9.87 27.68
C ALA A 30 -14.08 11.07 27.04
N LYS A 31 -12.95 10.83 26.35
CA LYS A 31 -12.16 11.88 25.69
C LYS A 31 -12.88 12.51 24.48
N ALA A 32 -13.71 11.75 23.80
CA ALA A 32 -14.59 12.25 22.73
C ALA A 32 -15.82 13.02 23.24
N GLY A 33 -16.02 13.10 24.57
CA GLY A 33 -17.07 13.89 25.19
C GLY A 33 -18.43 13.19 25.32
N TYR A 34 -18.47 11.85 25.31
CA TYR A 34 -19.72 11.11 25.52
C TYR A 34 -20.12 11.09 27.01
N ALA A 35 -21.38 11.43 27.30
CA ALA A 35 -21.92 11.50 28.67
C ALA A 35 -21.91 10.16 29.42
N HIS A 36 -22.07 9.04 28.71
CA HIS A 36 -22.00 7.69 29.27
C HIS A 36 -20.94 6.87 28.51
N PRO A 37 -19.65 6.99 28.86
CA PRO A 37 -18.56 6.45 28.06
C PRO A 37 -18.68 4.95 27.78
N ALA A 38 -18.94 4.12 28.79
CA ALA A 38 -19.01 2.66 28.62
C ALA A 38 -20.14 2.22 27.68
N GLN A 39 -21.33 2.80 27.84
CA GLN A 39 -22.48 2.46 26.99
C GLN A 39 -22.30 2.97 25.55
N ASN A 40 -21.73 4.17 25.38
CA ASN A 40 -21.49 4.74 24.07
C ASN A 40 -20.34 4.02 23.35
N ALA A 41 -19.26 3.67 24.03
CA ALA A 41 -18.17 2.88 23.49
C ALA A 41 -18.68 1.56 22.88
N HIS A 42 -19.52 0.82 23.61
CA HIS A 42 -20.12 -0.41 23.11
C HIS A 42 -20.96 -0.17 21.83
N LYS A 43 -21.81 0.86 21.82
CA LYS A 43 -22.63 1.22 20.65
C LYS A 43 -21.79 1.69 19.45
N LEU A 44 -20.69 2.39 19.70
CA LEU A 44 -19.77 2.87 18.67
C LEU A 44 -19.02 1.72 18.02
N MET A 45 -18.57 0.75 18.81
CA MET A 45 -17.88 -0.44 18.31
C MET A 45 -18.77 -1.37 17.48
N GLN A 46 -20.09 -1.28 17.59
CA GLN A 46 -21.03 -1.99 16.74
C GLN A 46 -21.22 -1.35 15.36
N ARG A 47 -20.66 -0.15 15.13
CA ARG A 47 -20.81 0.58 13.86
C ARG A 47 -19.58 0.37 12.99
N THR A 48 -19.79 -0.27 11.85
CA THR A 48 -18.73 -0.55 10.85
C THR A 48 -17.95 0.70 10.47
N ALA A 49 -18.62 1.82 10.16
CA ALA A 49 -17.95 3.06 9.80
C ALA A 49 -16.97 3.59 10.87
N VAL A 50 -17.25 3.37 12.17
CA VAL A 50 -16.35 3.77 13.26
C VAL A 50 -15.19 2.79 13.39
N VAL A 51 -15.45 1.49 13.24
CA VAL A 51 -14.41 0.46 13.25
C VAL A 51 -13.44 0.64 12.08
N ASP A 52 -13.96 0.91 10.89
CA ASP A 52 -13.14 1.17 9.69
C ASP A 52 -12.26 2.41 9.89
N ALA A 53 -12.79 3.45 10.54
CA ALA A 53 -12.01 4.64 10.90
C ALA A 53 -10.88 4.33 11.88
N ILE A 54 -11.12 3.48 12.88
CA ILE A 54 -10.08 3.04 13.83
C ILE A 54 -8.97 2.30 13.09
N VAL A 55 -9.34 1.39 12.20
CA VAL A 55 -8.38 0.60 11.41
C VAL A 55 -7.55 1.51 10.51
N GLU A 56 -8.19 2.50 9.88
CA GLU A 56 -7.48 3.45 9.03
C GLU A 56 -6.52 4.33 9.82
N GLU A 57 -6.94 4.85 10.98
CA GLU A 57 -6.05 5.58 11.89
C GLU A 57 -4.87 4.71 12.35
N GLN A 58 -5.11 3.44 12.69
CA GLN A 58 -4.03 2.51 13.04
C GLN A 58 -3.06 2.28 11.87
N ARG A 59 -3.57 2.16 10.64
CA ARG A 59 -2.76 2.03 9.43
C ARG A 59 -1.89 3.28 9.21
N ILE A 60 -2.46 4.47 9.33
CA ILE A 60 -1.76 5.75 9.22
C ILE A 60 -0.60 5.79 10.23
N ARG A 61 -0.85 5.42 11.48
CA ARG A 61 0.19 5.38 12.52
C ARG A 61 1.27 4.35 12.24
N LEU A 62 0.89 3.16 11.76
CA LEU A 62 1.85 2.14 11.36
C LEU A 62 2.79 2.64 10.25
N GLN A 63 2.24 3.36 9.27
CA GLN A 63 2.99 3.88 8.14
C GLN A 63 3.84 5.11 8.48
N ASN A 64 3.32 6.02 9.32
CA ASN A 64 3.96 7.32 9.58
C ASN A 64 4.82 7.35 10.84
N GLU A 65 4.51 6.53 11.85
CA GLU A 65 5.25 6.48 13.12
C GLU A 65 6.13 5.24 13.20
N ALA A 66 5.50 4.06 13.15
CA ALA A 66 6.19 2.81 13.45
C ALA A 66 7.16 2.39 12.34
N LEU A 67 6.79 2.57 11.06
CA LEU A 67 7.65 2.20 9.94
C LEU A 67 8.95 3.01 9.91
N PRO A 68 8.96 4.36 10.00
CA PRO A 68 10.20 5.13 10.11
C PRO A 68 11.04 4.73 11.32
N ALA A 69 10.42 4.51 12.49
CA ALA A 69 11.13 4.07 13.69
C ALA A 69 11.80 2.69 13.49
N ALA A 70 11.11 1.76 12.84
CA ALA A 70 11.66 0.44 12.50
C ALA A 70 12.86 0.57 11.55
N VAL A 71 12.77 1.44 10.52
CA VAL A 71 13.89 1.70 9.61
C VAL A 71 15.09 2.29 10.36
N SER A 72 14.88 3.28 11.24
CA SER A 72 15.95 3.86 12.06
C SER A 72 16.60 2.82 12.99
N CYS A 73 15.81 1.91 13.55
CA CYS A 73 16.31 0.79 14.36
C CYS A 73 17.21 -0.15 13.52
N LEU A 74 16.76 -0.55 12.32
CA LEU A 74 17.53 -1.41 11.42
C LEU A 74 18.85 -0.76 11.01
N ILE A 75 18.85 0.54 10.68
CA ILE A 75 20.08 1.30 10.36
C ILE A 75 21.04 1.32 11.55
N SER A 76 20.52 1.58 12.76
CA SER A 76 21.32 1.61 13.98
C SER A 76 21.96 0.25 14.26
N LEU A 77 21.21 -0.83 14.10
CA LEU A 77 21.71 -2.19 14.29
C LEU A 77 22.82 -2.54 13.30
N VAL A 78 22.69 -2.18 12.01
CA VAL A 78 23.72 -2.54 11.01
C VAL A 78 25.00 -1.71 11.15
N THR A 79 24.89 -0.47 11.64
CA THR A 79 26.03 0.45 11.78
C THR A 79 26.75 0.32 13.13
N ASP A 80 26.08 -0.15 14.18
CA ASP A 80 26.69 -0.37 15.49
C ASP A 80 27.50 -1.67 15.55
N GLN A 81 28.82 -1.54 15.62
CA GLN A 81 29.73 -2.68 15.74
C GLN A 81 29.63 -3.41 17.08
N ARG A 82 29.09 -2.74 18.12
CA ARG A 82 28.90 -3.32 19.46
C ARG A 82 27.59 -4.10 19.59
N ALA A 83 26.66 -3.94 18.65
CA ALA A 83 25.42 -4.70 18.64
C ALA A 83 25.68 -6.21 18.45
N PRO A 84 24.86 -7.11 19.02
CA PRO A 84 25.02 -8.55 18.87
C PRO A 84 25.09 -8.97 17.39
N ALA A 85 26.04 -9.84 17.05
CA ALA A 85 26.28 -10.26 15.66
C ALA A 85 25.03 -10.83 14.97
N GLY A 86 24.22 -11.61 15.69
CA GLY A 86 22.96 -12.15 15.16
C GLY A 86 21.94 -11.07 14.80
N ALA A 87 21.80 -10.03 15.64
CA ALA A 87 20.89 -8.92 15.39
C ALA A 87 21.33 -8.09 14.18
N ARG A 88 22.64 -7.86 14.04
CA ARG A 88 23.24 -7.20 12.87
C ARG A 88 22.96 -7.94 11.57
N VAL A 89 23.21 -9.25 11.54
CA VAL A 89 22.98 -10.10 10.36
C VAL A 89 21.50 -10.11 10.01
N HIS A 90 20.61 -10.22 11.00
CA HIS A 90 19.17 -10.19 10.75
C HIS A 90 18.71 -8.84 10.20
N ALA A 91 19.15 -7.73 10.77
CA ALA A 91 18.81 -6.40 10.27
C ALA A 91 19.32 -6.17 8.84
N ALA A 92 20.57 -6.57 8.55
CA ALA A 92 21.14 -6.51 7.21
C ALA A 92 20.34 -7.36 6.22
N LYS A 93 19.96 -8.59 6.60
CA LYS A 93 19.11 -9.45 5.76
C LYS A 93 17.78 -8.80 5.44
N VAL A 94 17.06 -8.28 6.43
CA VAL A 94 15.75 -7.62 6.22
C VAL A 94 15.89 -6.42 5.27
N ILE A 95 16.94 -5.62 5.40
CA ILE A 95 17.21 -4.50 4.49
C ILE A 95 17.46 -5.00 3.06
N LEU A 96 18.30 -6.02 2.89
CA LEU A 96 18.63 -6.58 1.58
C LEU A 96 17.40 -7.21 0.91
N ASP A 97 16.63 -8.04 1.63
CA ASP A 97 15.41 -8.68 1.14
C ASP A 97 14.38 -7.66 0.64
N ARG A 98 14.32 -6.46 1.26
CA ARG A 98 13.40 -5.38 0.88
C ARG A 98 13.91 -4.45 -0.22
N THR A 99 15.21 -4.35 -0.42
CA THR A 99 15.82 -3.39 -1.37
C THR A 99 16.27 -4.04 -2.67
N LEU A 100 16.80 -5.25 -2.59
CA LEU A 100 17.20 -6.06 -3.75
C LEU A 100 16.08 -7.01 -4.20
N GLY A 101 15.00 -7.08 -3.41
CA GLY A 101 13.93 -8.06 -3.55
C GLY A 101 14.41 -9.44 -3.08
N ALA A 102 13.47 -10.26 -2.60
CA ALA A 102 13.59 -11.68 -2.92
C ALA A 102 13.63 -11.70 -4.45
N GLN A 103 14.79 -12.00 -5.03
CA GLN A 103 14.85 -12.38 -6.44
C GLN A 103 13.67 -13.33 -6.63
N ALA A 104 12.73 -12.95 -7.51
CA ALA A 104 11.64 -13.82 -7.86
C ALA A 104 12.30 -15.08 -8.42
N THR A 105 12.51 -16.08 -7.56
CA THR A 105 12.82 -17.45 -7.94
C THR A 105 11.56 -18.14 -8.46
N ASP A 106 10.55 -17.38 -8.88
CA ASP A 106 9.69 -17.77 -9.97
C ASP A 106 10.28 -17.15 -11.23
N SER A 107 11.18 -17.87 -11.89
CA SER A 107 11.14 -17.81 -13.35
C SER A 107 9.69 -18.11 -13.73
N PRO A 108 9.02 -17.28 -14.53
CA PRO A 108 7.66 -17.59 -14.96
C PRO A 108 7.69 -18.99 -15.56
N LYS A 109 6.82 -19.89 -15.05
CA LYS A 109 6.66 -21.24 -15.62
C LYS A 109 6.60 -21.10 -17.13
N GLU A 110 7.38 -21.90 -17.83
CA GLU A 110 7.34 -21.85 -19.28
C GLU A 110 5.94 -22.27 -19.76
N PRO A 111 5.45 -21.82 -20.92
CA PRO A 111 4.08 -22.10 -21.36
C PRO A 111 3.72 -23.60 -21.41
N TRP A 112 4.72 -24.47 -21.55
CA TRP A 112 4.55 -25.93 -21.54
C TRP A 112 4.50 -26.57 -20.14
N GLU A 113 4.79 -25.79 -19.08
CA GLU A 113 4.75 -26.20 -17.67
C GLU A 113 3.47 -25.72 -16.95
N MET A 114 2.65 -24.93 -17.64
CA MET A 114 1.39 -24.40 -17.13
C MET A 114 0.23 -25.36 -17.43
N SER A 115 -0.65 -25.53 -16.45
CA SER A 115 -1.97 -26.13 -16.70
C SER A 115 -2.84 -25.23 -17.59
N GLY A 116 -3.90 -25.79 -18.18
CA GLY A 116 -4.80 -25.02 -19.06
C GLY A 116 -5.44 -23.81 -18.37
N GLU A 117 -5.76 -23.91 -17.09
CA GLU A 117 -6.30 -22.79 -16.30
C GLU A 117 -5.24 -21.71 -16.02
N GLU A 118 -4.00 -22.11 -15.77
CA GLU A 118 -2.88 -21.19 -15.57
C GLU A 118 -2.56 -20.44 -16.87
N LEU A 119 -2.55 -21.13 -18.02
CA LEU A 119 -2.38 -20.51 -19.34
C LEU A 119 -3.46 -19.48 -19.65
N ALA A 120 -4.72 -19.81 -19.37
CA ALA A 120 -5.83 -18.88 -19.58
C ALA A 120 -5.67 -17.59 -18.75
N ARG A 121 -5.21 -17.71 -17.49
CA ARG A 121 -4.93 -16.55 -16.64
C ARG A 121 -3.76 -15.73 -17.17
N ALA A 122 -2.67 -16.39 -17.56
CA ALA A 122 -1.49 -15.72 -18.11
C ALA A 122 -1.82 -14.94 -19.40
N ILE A 123 -2.65 -15.51 -20.29
CA ILE A 123 -3.12 -14.83 -21.51
C ILE A 123 -3.93 -13.57 -21.16
N ASN A 124 -4.90 -13.68 -20.26
CA ASN A 124 -5.73 -12.53 -19.86
C ASN A 124 -4.89 -11.39 -19.28
N GLU A 125 -3.85 -11.72 -18.52
CA GLU A 125 -2.95 -10.73 -17.93
C GLU A 125 -2.08 -10.04 -18.99
N LEU A 126 -1.55 -10.80 -19.95
CA LEU A 126 -0.83 -10.24 -21.10
C LEU A 126 -1.71 -9.37 -21.99
N GLU A 127 -2.98 -9.76 -22.20
CA GLU A 127 -3.95 -8.95 -22.95
C GLU A 127 -4.26 -7.62 -22.25
N LYS A 128 -4.39 -7.64 -20.92
CA LYS A 128 -4.57 -6.43 -20.12
C LYS A 128 -3.36 -5.51 -20.24
N LEU A 129 -2.15 -6.04 -20.11
CA LEU A 129 -0.91 -5.27 -20.27
C LEU A 129 -0.78 -4.69 -21.69
N LYS A 130 -1.12 -5.48 -22.72
CA LYS A 130 -1.17 -5.01 -24.11
C LYS A 130 -2.16 -3.85 -24.28
N HIS A 131 -3.35 -3.96 -23.68
CA HIS A 131 -4.35 -2.89 -23.73
C HIS A 131 -3.85 -1.61 -23.06
N GLU A 132 -3.29 -1.72 -21.85
CA GLU A 132 -2.70 -0.59 -21.13
C GLU A 132 -1.55 0.06 -21.91
N ALA A 133 -0.69 -0.75 -22.54
CA ALA A 133 0.39 -0.26 -23.39
C ALA A 133 -0.13 0.44 -24.65
N ALA A 134 -1.19 -0.09 -25.28
CA ALA A 134 -1.83 0.52 -26.44
C ALA A 134 -2.44 1.88 -26.11
N VAL A 135 -3.10 2.01 -24.96
CA VAL A 135 -3.64 3.30 -24.47
C VAL A 135 -2.53 4.32 -24.22
N ARG A 136 -1.35 3.88 -23.79
CA ARG A 136 -0.20 4.75 -23.52
C ARG A 136 0.61 5.14 -24.76
N SER A 137 0.42 4.46 -25.89
CA SER A 137 1.18 4.73 -27.11
C SER A 137 0.69 5.99 -27.82
N LYS A 138 1.63 6.81 -28.33
CA LYS A 138 1.31 7.96 -29.22
C LYS A 138 1.20 7.46 -30.67
N PRO A 139 0.26 7.97 -31.48
CA PRO A 139 0.15 7.57 -32.88
C PRO A 139 1.40 7.98 -33.65
N VAL A 140 2.01 7.03 -34.35
CA VAL A 140 3.05 7.31 -35.35
C VAL A 140 2.33 7.95 -36.54
N LEU A 141 2.54 9.24 -36.77
CA LEU A 141 2.05 9.92 -37.98
C LEU A 141 2.97 9.48 -39.13
N ASP A 142 2.40 8.80 -40.13
CA ASP A 142 3.06 8.58 -41.41
C ASP A 142 3.27 9.95 -42.07
N LEU A 143 4.50 10.45 -42.02
CA LEU A 143 4.88 11.62 -42.79
C LEU A 143 4.96 11.21 -44.27
N PRO A 144 4.40 12.01 -45.20
CA PRO A 144 4.46 11.68 -46.62
C PRO A 144 5.92 11.61 -47.08
N LYS A 145 6.25 10.53 -47.82
CA LYS A 145 7.55 10.40 -48.49
C LYS A 145 7.74 11.61 -49.40
N VAL A 146 8.78 12.39 -49.13
CA VAL A 146 9.20 13.48 -50.01
C VAL A 146 9.81 12.83 -51.25
N ASP A 147 9.08 12.86 -52.37
CA ASP A 147 9.64 12.51 -53.67
C ASP A 147 10.69 13.57 -54.04
N THR A 148 11.96 13.28 -53.80
CA THR A 148 13.07 14.04 -54.37
C THR A 148 13.06 13.86 -55.88
N GLN A 149 12.64 14.90 -56.61
CA GLN A 149 12.85 14.96 -58.06
C GLN A 149 14.36 14.98 -58.36
N PRO A 150 14.84 14.22 -59.36
CA PRO A 150 16.25 14.27 -59.76
C PRO A 150 16.59 15.66 -60.34
N GLY A 151 17.71 16.21 -59.88
CA GLY A 151 18.09 17.61 -60.08
C GLY A 151 18.19 18.05 -61.54
N ILE A 152 17.62 19.23 -61.81
CA ILE A 152 17.89 20.04 -62.99
C ILE A 152 19.24 20.74 -62.77
N PHE A 153 20.33 20.08 -63.13
CA PHE A 153 21.63 20.69 -63.48
C PHE A 153 22.38 19.70 -64.38
N ASP A 154 22.04 19.75 -65.68
CA ASP A 154 23.03 19.73 -66.75
C ASP A 154 23.48 21.19 -66.99
#